data_AF-A0A8T4JFP4-F1
#
_entry.id   AF-A0A8T4JFP4-F1
#
_cell.length_a   1.000
_cell.length_b   1.000
_cell.length_c   1.000
_cell.angle_alpha   90.00
_cell.angle_beta   90.00
_cell.angle_gamma   90.00
#
_symmetry.space_group_name_H-M   'P 1'
#
loop_
_entity.id
_entity.type
_entity.pdbx_description
1 polymer ?
#
loop_
_entity_poly.entity_id
_entity_poly.type
_entity_poly.pdbx_seq_one_letter_code
_entity_poly.pdbx_strand_id
1 'polypeptide(L)' 'MKQNIFWIFGVLQALTLGAIIFLVLPAGMDTRIVLSVLFPVCTLIIEYMIYEKK' A
#
# COMPACT_ATOMS: atom_id res chain seq x y z
N MET A 1 -16.30 -8.13 12.77
CA MET A 1 -15.64 -6.89 13.25
C MET A 1 -14.18 -6.74 12.81
N LYS A 2 -13.34 -7.80 12.81
CA LYS A 2 -11.91 -7.70 12.46
C LYS A 2 -11.62 -7.33 10.98
N GLN A 3 -12.42 -7.80 10.02
CA GLN A 3 -12.23 -7.49 8.59
C GLN A 3 -12.39 -6.00 8.25
N ASN A 4 -13.31 -5.29 8.91
CA ASN A 4 -13.54 -3.87 8.64
C ASN A 4 -12.35 -3.03 9.10
N ILE A 5 -11.80 -3.36 10.28
CA ILE A 5 -10.61 -2.69 10.83
C ILE A 5 -9.39 -3.00 9.95
N PHE A 6 -9.26 -4.25 9.49
CA PHE A 6 -8.20 -4.65 8.56
C PHE A 6 -8.25 -3.86 7.25
N TRP A 7 -9.43 -3.71 6.63
CA TRP A 7 -9.58 -2.90 5.41
C TRP A 7 -9.28 -1.42 5.64
N ILE A 8 -9.76 -0.84 6.75
CA ILE A 8 -9.50 0.57 7.08
C ILE A 8 -8.01 0.82 7.29
N PHE A 9 -7.34 -0.02 8.08
CA PHE A 9 -5.91 0.10 8.33
C PHE A 9 -5.07 -0.21 7.09
N GLY A 10 -5.42 -1.25 6.33
CA GLY A 10 -4.70 -1.62 5.11
C GLY A 10 -4.78 -0.52 4.04
N VAL A 11 -5.95 0.06 3.82
CA VAL A 11 -6.11 1.19 2.88
C VAL A 11 -5.39 2.43 3.37
N LEU A 12 -5.50 2.77 4.67
CA LEU A 12 -4.80 3.93 5.24
C LEU A 12 -3.27 3.76 5.17
N GLN A 13 -2.77 2.55 5.42
CA GLN A 13 -1.36 2.19 5.30
C GLN A 13 -0.88 2.29 3.85
N ALA A 14 -1.65 1.77 2.90
CA ALA A 14 -1.32 1.84 1.47
C ALA A 14 -1.25 3.28 0.96
N LEU A 15 -2.21 4.13 1.35
CA LEU A 15 -2.19 5.56 1.00
C LEU A 15 -0.98 6.28 1.61
N THR A 16 -0.68 6.00 2.87
CA THR A 16 0.46 6.61 3.57
C THR A 16 1.78 6.19 2.94
N LEU A 17 1.97 4.90 2.68
CA LEU A 17 3.17 4.37 2.02
C LEU A 17 3.33 4.92 0.61
N GLY A 18 2.25 4.98 -0.17
CA GLY A 18 2.29 5.57 -1.51
C GLY A 18 2.73 7.02 -1.47
N ALA A 19 2.18 7.83 -0.54
CA ALA A 19 2.58 9.22 -0.38
C ALA A 19 4.06 9.38 0.04
N ILE A 20 4.55 8.53 0.96
CA ILE A 20 5.96 8.54 1.38
C ILE A 20 6.88 8.19 0.20
N ILE A 21 6.56 7.12 -0.53
CA ILE A 21 7.33 6.68 -1.69
C ILE A 21 7.34 7.77 -2.76
N PHE A 22 6.18 8.39 -3.01
CA PHE A 22 6.10 9.50 -3.94
C PHE A 22 6.96 10.67 -3.47
N LEU A 23 7.03 11.03 -2.19
CA LEU A 23 7.77 12.20 -1.73
C LEU A 23 9.29 11.96 -1.56
N VAL A 24 9.68 10.76 -1.15
CA VAL A 24 11.06 10.47 -0.70
C VAL A 24 11.94 9.94 -1.82
N LEU A 25 11.40 9.21 -2.80
CA LEU A 25 12.24 8.60 -3.84
C LEU A 25 12.76 9.64 -4.84
N PRO A 26 14.10 9.76 -4.99
CA PRO A 26 14.70 10.56 -6.04
C PRO A 26 14.71 9.78 -7.35
N ALA A 27 13.52 9.48 -7.89
CA ALA A 27 13.35 8.83 -9.18
C ALA A 27 12.60 9.75 -10.16
N GLY A 28 12.68 9.42 -11.46
CA GLY A 28 11.90 10.11 -12.50
C GLY A 28 10.41 10.13 -12.15
N MET A 29 9.69 11.15 -12.61
CA MET A 29 8.28 11.37 -12.26
C MET A 29 7.42 10.14 -12.56
N ASP A 30 7.63 9.52 -13.72
CA ASP A 30 6.92 8.30 -14.15
C ASP A 30 7.23 7.12 -13.21
N THR A 31 8.51 6.93 -12.86
CA THR A 31 8.94 5.87 -11.94
C THR A 31 8.38 6.09 -10.53
N ARG A 32 8.36 7.33 -10.03
CA ARG A 32 7.78 7.66 -8.71
C ARG A 32 6.30 7.32 -8.65
N ILE A 33 5.53 7.65 -9.68
CA ILE A 33 4.09 7.37 -9.74
C ILE A 33 3.86 5.85 -9.74
N VAL A 34 4.54 5.14 -10.63
CA VAL A 34 4.43 3.67 -10.70
C VAL A 34 4.78 3.03 -9.37
N LEU A 35 5.90 3.42 -8.74
CA LEU A 35 6.33 2.82 -7.48
C LEU A 35 5.41 3.18 -6.31
N SER A 36 4.91 4.42 -6.28
CA SER A 36 3.98 4.90 -5.25
C SER A 36 2.63 4.19 -5.26
N VAL A 37 2.23 3.58 -6.39
CA VAL A 37 0.99 2.82 -6.49
C VAL A 37 1.28 1.32 -6.36
N LEU A 38 2.27 0.82 -7.09
CA LEU A 38 2.57 -0.60 -7.17
C LEU A 38 2.99 -1.19 -5.82
N PHE A 39 3.86 -0.48 -5.08
CA PHE A 39 4.37 -0.97 -3.81
C PHE A 39 3.27 -1.12 -2.73
N PRO A 40 2.47 -0.08 -2.42
CA PRO A 40 1.40 -0.23 -1.45
C PRO A 40 0.28 -1.17 -1.90
N VAL A 41 -0.03 -1.25 -3.19
CA VAL A 41 -1.03 -2.21 -3.71
C VAL A 41 -0.57 -3.65 -3.52
N CYS A 42 0.67 -3.98 -3.89
CA CYS A 42 1.24 -5.31 -3.66
C CYS A 42 1.24 -5.68 -2.16
N THR A 43 1.57 -4.70 -1.30
CA THR A 43 1.56 -4.89 0.15
C THR A 43 0.16 -5.23 0.67
N LEU A 44 -0.86 -4.47 0.24
CA LEU A 44 -2.25 -4.67 0.63
C LEU A 44 -2.78 -6.03 0.16
N ILE A 45 -2.41 -6.47 -1.05
CA ILE A 45 -2.76 -7.80 -1.57
C ILE A 45 -2.14 -8.91 -0.72
N ILE A 46 -0.85 -8.79 -0.37
CA ILE A 46 -0.17 -9.80 0.47
C ILE A 46 -0.81 -9.85 1.86
N GLU A 47 -1.07 -8.70 2.47
CA GLU A 47 -1.75 -8.66 3.77
C GLU A 47 -3.15 -9.29 3.68
N TYR A 48 -3.89 -9.04 2.60
CA TYR A 48 -5.19 -9.65 2.37
C TYR A 48 -5.08 -11.17 2.26
N MET A 49 -4.12 -11.70 1.50
CA MET A 49 -3.89 -13.14 1.40
C MET A 49 -3.52 -13.78 2.74
N ILE A 50 -2.68 -13.11 3.55
CA ILE A 50 -2.31 -13.59 4.88
C ILE A 50 -3.52 -13.60 5.81
N TYR A 51 -4.34 -12.55 5.75
CA TYR A 51 -5.55 -12.42 6.56
C TYR A 51 -6.61 -13.45 6.15
N GLU A 52 -6.79 -13.73 4.85
CA GLU A 52 -7.78 -14.70 4.36
C GLU A 52 -7.36 -16.15 4.66
N LYS A 53 -6.05 -16.45 4.64
CA LYS A 53 -5.53 -17.77 5.04
C LYS A 53 -5.67 -18.09 6.53
N LYS A 54 -6.01 -17.11 7.37
CA LYS A 54 -5.99 -17.21 8.83
C LYS A 54 -7.39 -17.22 9.41
#